data_AF-A0A1Y6FJP2-F1
#
_entry.id   AF-A0A1Y6FJP2-F1
#
_cell.length_a   1.000
_cell.length_b   1.000
_cell.length_c   1.000
_cell.angle_alpha   90.00
_cell.angle_beta   90.00
_cell.angle_gamma   90.00
#
_symmetry.space_group_name_H-M   'P 1'
#
loop_
_entity.id
_entity.type
_entity.pdbx_description
1 polymer ?
#
loop_
_entity_poly.entity_id
_entity_poly.type
_entity_poly.pdbx_seq_one_letter_code
_entity_poly.pdbx_strand_id
1 'polypeptide(L)'
;MADKKTKKSTSKATKKSTEKTASKTVSKTAKNIEKKLEKAAREAIAAAETAVKKARKAASERSKELRKQAEKVGRDLENVVKDAEAEAKKAAPKTAEPAAKKPAAKKPETAAKKVAAPPIASAPPATKRGLDLPKASAPKASTAKAAPKTAAVASTKPPTLVELRAQAKAKGVVGYSRMSRAILVERLKD
;
A
#
# COMPACT_ATOMS: atom_id res chain seq x y z
N MET A 1 69.94 60.48 -17.84
CA MET A 1 69.86 59.08 -18.34
C MET A 1 70.35 58.19 -17.21
N ALA A 2 69.44 57.56 -16.46
CA ALA A 2 69.80 56.72 -15.30
C ALA A 2 68.94 55.44 -15.28
N ASP A 3 69.64 54.35 -14.99
CA ASP A 3 69.29 52.94 -15.12
C ASP A 3 67.97 52.48 -14.49
N LYS A 4 67.22 51.67 -15.24
CA LYS A 4 66.21 50.75 -14.70
C LYS A 4 66.75 49.33 -14.78
N LYS A 5 67.33 48.84 -13.68
CA LYS A 5 67.56 47.41 -13.47
C LYS A 5 66.79 46.89 -12.26
N THR A 6 66.13 45.75 -12.51
CA THR A 6 65.79 44.65 -11.60
C THR A 6 64.69 44.86 -10.55
N LYS A 7 63.54 44.20 -10.77
CA LYS A 7 62.99 43.28 -9.76
C LYS A 7 61.96 42.28 -10.31
N LYS A 8 62.27 41.01 -10.03
CA LYS A 8 61.35 39.94 -9.58
C LYS A 8 60.78 38.96 -10.62
N SER A 9 61.66 38.08 -11.10
CA SER A 9 61.34 36.78 -11.69
C SER A 9 61.31 35.67 -10.61
N THR A 10 60.38 35.70 -9.66
CA THR A 10 60.18 34.58 -8.69
C THR A 10 58.72 34.45 -8.24
N SER A 11 57.81 34.02 -9.13
CA SER A 11 56.41 33.73 -8.73
C SER A 11 55.81 32.46 -9.33
N LYS A 12 56.57 31.68 -10.10
CA LYS A 12 56.03 30.53 -10.85
C LYS A 12 56.31 29.15 -10.25
N ALA A 13 57.16 29.04 -9.21
CA ALA A 13 57.56 27.75 -8.64
C ALA A 13 56.72 27.27 -7.45
N THR A 14 56.00 28.15 -6.73
CA THR A 14 55.25 27.80 -5.51
C THR A 14 53.77 27.49 -5.72
N LYS A 15 53.23 27.66 -6.93
CA LYS A 15 51.81 27.40 -7.22
C LYS A 15 51.52 25.93 -7.60
N LYS A 16 52.52 25.20 -8.10
CA LYS A 16 52.36 23.84 -8.64
C LYS A 16 52.45 22.73 -7.58
N SER A 17 53.04 23.00 -6.41
CA SER A 17 53.19 22.02 -5.32
C SER A 17 52.00 22.00 -4.36
N THR A 18 51.32 23.12 -4.16
CA THR A 18 50.11 23.27 -3.32
C THR A 18 48.87 22.67 -3.98
N GLU A 19 48.75 22.76 -5.31
CA GLU A 19 47.61 22.21 -6.06
C GLU A 19 47.64 20.66 -6.12
N LYS A 20 48.84 20.08 -6.17
CA LYS A 20 49.05 18.62 -6.20
C LYS A 20 48.85 17.97 -4.83
N THR A 21 49.04 18.71 -3.73
CA THR A 21 48.75 18.25 -2.37
C THR A 21 47.27 18.39 -2.04
N ALA A 22 46.63 19.49 -2.46
CA ALA A 22 45.18 19.70 -2.31
C ALA A 22 44.34 18.62 -3.01
N SER A 23 44.67 18.24 -4.26
CA SER A 23 43.95 17.19 -4.99
C SER A 23 44.09 15.80 -4.37
N LYS A 24 45.22 15.51 -3.73
CA LYS A 24 45.48 14.23 -3.05
C LYS A 24 44.73 14.11 -1.72
N THR A 25 44.49 15.22 -1.03
CA THR A 25 43.61 15.28 0.16
C THR A 25 42.14 15.14 -0.22
N VAL A 26 41.67 15.83 -1.27
CA VAL A 26 40.26 15.76 -1.71
C VAL A 26 39.89 14.34 -2.19
N SER A 27 40.77 13.66 -2.92
CA SER A 27 40.53 12.28 -3.36
C SER A 27 40.50 11.25 -2.22
N LYS A 28 41.27 11.44 -1.14
CA LYS A 28 41.20 10.59 0.06
C LYS A 28 39.89 10.81 0.83
N THR A 29 39.46 12.06 0.95
CA THR A 29 38.18 12.39 1.60
C THR A 29 37.00 11.82 0.82
N ALA A 30 37.01 11.92 -0.51
CA ALA A 30 35.98 11.34 -1.37
C ALA A 30 35.88 9.81 -1.21
N LYS A 31 37.01 9.08 -1.23
CA LYS A 31 37.02 7.63 -1.02
C LYS A 31 36.49 7.21 0.36
N ASN A 32 36.70 8.03 1.39
CA ASN A 32 36.18 7.75 2.72
C ASN A 32 34.66 8.00 2.81
N ILE A 33 34.16 9.01 2.12
CA ILE A 33 32.71 9.28 2.02
C ILE A 33 32.03 8.14 1.26
N GLU A 34 32.60 7.71 0.12
CA GLU A 34 32.08 6.61 -0.68
C GLU A 34 31.98 5.30 0.13
N LYS A 35 33.04 4.93 0.85
CA LYS A 35 33.01 3.75 1.75
C LYS A 35 31.96 3.85 2.86
N LYS A 36 31.74 5.04 3.42
CA LYS A 36 30.70 5.26 4.45
C LYS A 36 29.30 5.11 3.85
N LEU A 37 29.08 5.67 2.67
CA LEU A 37 27.81 5.55 1.95
C LEU A 37 27.54 4.10 1.54
N GLU A 38 28.55 3.37 1.09
CA GLU A 38 28.42 1.96 0.74
C GLU A 38 28.06 1.10 1.96
N LYS A 39 28.69 1.34 3.11
CA LYS A 39 28.34 0.66 4.36
C LYS A 39 26.90 0.97 4.79
N ALA A 40 26.50 2.24 4.73
CA ALA A 40 25.14 2.67 5.04
C ALA A 40 24.10 2.06 4.08
N ALA A 41 24.42 1.96 2.78
CA ALA A 41 23.56 1.33 1.79
C ALA A 41 23.39 -0.17 2.05
N ARG A 42 24.48 -0.89 2.36
CA ARG A 42 24.43 -2.31 2.72
C ARG A 42 23.60 -2.55 3.99
N GLU A 43 23.74 -1.70 5.00
CA GLU A 43 22.95 -1.78 6.23
C GLU A 43 21.47 -1.49 5.98
N ALA A 44 21.15 -0.50 5.14
CA ALA A 44 19.78 -0.19 4.74
C ALA A 44 19.13 -1.36 3.97
N ILE A 45 19.88 -2.02 3.07
CA ILE A 45 19.41 -3.21 2.35
C ILE A 45 19.14 -4.36 3.33
N ALA A 46 20.07 -4.64 4.25
CA ALA A 46 19.88 -5.68 5.26
C ALA A 46 18.65 -5.41 6.15
N ALA A 47 18.46 -4.16 6.59
CA ALA A 47 17.28 -3.76 7.35
C ALA A 47 16.00 -3.96 6.53
N ALA A 48 15.99 -3.57 5.26
CA ALA A 48 14.86 -3.77 4.37
C ALA A 48 14.53 -5.27 4.18
N GLU A 49 15.53 -6.13 3.99
CA GLU A 49 15.32 -7.58 3.87
C GLU A 49 14.71 -8.19 5.12
N THR A 50 15.16 -7.77 6.31
CA THR A 50 14.55 -8.24 7.57
C THR A 50 13.12 -7.77 7.72
N ALA A 51 12.81 -6.54 7.32
CA ALA A 51 11.46 -6.01 7.32
C ALA A 51 10.55 -6.79 6.36
N VAL A 52 11.01 -7.10 5.15
CA VAL A 52 10.28 -7.91 4.18
C VAL A 52 10.04 -9.33 4.71
N LYS A 53 11.05 -9.96 5.32
CA LYS A 53 10.88 -11.30 5.95
C LYS A 53 9.83 -11.27 7.06
N LYS A 54 9.85 -10.24 7.94
CA LYS A 54 8.83 -10.06 8.98
C LYS A 54 7.44 -9.84 8.39
N ALA A 55 7.32 -8.98 7.37
CA ALA A 55 6.05 -8.72 6.70
C ALA A 55 5.48 -9.98 6.04
N ARG A 56 6.31 -10.79 5.37
CA ARG A 56 5.87 -12.06 4.78
C ARG A 56 5.36 -13.03 5.85
N LYS A 57 6.06 -13.18 6.98
CA LYS A 57 5.59 -14.02 8.09
C LYS A 57 4.27 -13.53 8.66
N ALA A 58 4.12 -12.23 8.89
CA ALA A 58 2.87 -11.66 9.37
C ALA A 58 1.72 -11.89 8.38
N ALA A 59 1.97 -11.72 7.08
CA ALA A 59 0.99 -11.97 6.03
C ALA A 59 0.59 -13.45 5.96
N SER A 60 1.53 -14.39 6.10
CA SER A 60 1.20 -15.82 6.10
C SER A 60 0.35 -16.22 7.29
N GLU A 61 0.66 -15.72 8.49
CA GLU A 61 -0.13 -16.01 9.69
C GLU A 61 -1.53 -15.40 9.59
N ARG A 62 -1.63 -14.16 9.10
CA ARG A 62 -2.93 -13.52 8.84
C ARG A 62 -3.75 -14.29 7.81
N SER A 63 -3.11 -14.80 6.76
CA SER A 63 -3.79 -15.61 5.74
C SER A 63 -4.33 -16.92 6.31
N LYS A 64 -3.55 -17.63 7.14
CA LYS A 64 -4.01 -18.84 7.82
C LYS A 64 -5.20 -18.56 8.73
N GLU A 65 -5.16 -17.47 9.49
CA GLU A 65 -6.27 -17.10 10.38
C GLU A 65 -7.54 -16.76 9.59
N LEU A 66 -7.42 -16.02 8.50
CA LEU A 66 -8.55 -15.73 7.62
C LEU A 66 -9.14 -16.99 6.99
N ARG A 67 -8.32 -17.99 6.62
CA ARG A 67 -8.82 -19.28 6.13
C ARG A 67 -9.60 -20.02 7.21
N LYS A 68 -9.09 -20.08 8.45
CA LYS A 68 -9.82 -20.68 9.59
C LYS A 68 -11.15 -19.98 9.86
N GLN A 69 -11.19 -18.64 9.77
CA GLN A 69 -12.42 -17.88 9.94
C GLN A 69 -13.41 -18.16 8.82
N ALA A 70 -12.94 -18.22 7.57
CA ALA A 70 -13.78 -18.57 6.42
C ALA A 70 -14.34 -20.00 6.54
N GLU A 71 -13.55 -20.96 7.01
CA GLU A 71 -14.02 -22.33 7.27
C GLU A 71 -15.10 -22.38 8.36
N LYS A 72 -14.95 -21.63 9.45
CA LYS A 72 -15.98 -21.54 10.50
C LYS A 72 -17.29 -20.97 9.95
N VAL A 73 -17.21 -19.83 9.27
CA VAL A 73 -18.39 -19.21 8.64
C VAL A 73 -19.03 -20.17 7.62
N GLY A 74 -18.23 -20.90 6.84
CA GLY A 74 -18.74 -21.91 5.91
C GLY A 74 -19.52 -23.02 6.62
N ARG A 75 -19.02 -23.53 7.74
CA ARG A 75 -19.73 -24.53 8.56
C ARG A 75 -20.98 -23.97 9.20
N ASP A 76 -20.92 -22.75 9.71
CA ASP A 76 -22.08 -22.09 10.33
C ASP A 76 -23.20 -21.91 9.31
N LEU A 77 -22.87 -21.48 8.08
CA LEU A 77 -23.82 -21.40 6.98
C LEU A 77 -24.37 -22.77 6.58
N GLU A 78 -23.51 -23.80 6.51
CA GLU A 78 -23.96 -25.16 6.20
C GLU A 78 -24.94 -25.70 7.26
N ASN A 79 -24.70 -25.41 8.53
CA ASN A 79 -25.60 -25.78 9.62
C ASN A 79 -26.94 -25.04 9.53
N VAL A 80 -26.92 -23.73 9.29
CA VAL A 80 -28.15 -22.94 9.09
C VAL A 80 -28.96 -23.46 7.90
N VAL A 81 -28.31 -23.85 6.81
CA VAL A 81 -28.99 -24.47 5.65
C VAL A 81 -29.59 -25.82 6.02
N LYS A 82 -28.86 -26.68 6.77
CA LYS A 82 -29.39 -27.96 7.24
C LYS A 82 -30.57 -27.81 8.19
N ASP A 83 -30.51 -26.84 9.09
CA ASP A 83 -31.60 -26.53 10.02
C ASP A 83 -32.82 -26.02 9.26
N ALA A 84 -32.63 -25.09 8.30
CA ALA A 84 -33.70 -24.59 7.44
C ALA A 84 -34.31 -25.71 6.57
N GLU A 85 -33.49 -26.63 6.04
CA GLU A 85 -33.98 -27.78 5.26
C GLU A 85 -34.75 -28.78 6.14
N ALA A 86 -34.29 -29.01 7.37
CA ALA A 86 -35.00 -29.84 8.35
C ALA A 86 -36.32 -29.22 8.78
N GLU A 87 -36.37 -27.90 8.95
CA GLU A 87 -37.58 -27.15 9.28
C GLU A 87 -38.57 -27.16 8.10
N ALA A 88 -38.08 -26.98 6.86
CA ALA A 88 -38.89 -27.12 5.65
C ALA A 88 -39.47 -28.54 5.47
N LYS A 89 -38.71 -29.59 5.82
CA LYS A 89 -39.20 -30.98 5.79
C LYS A 89 -40.20 -31.30 6.89
N LYS A 90 -40.12 -30.63 8.05
CA LYS A 90 -41.10 -30.76 9.15
C LYS A 90 -42.38 -29.95 8.90
N ALA A 91 -42.30 -28.89 8.11
CA ALA A 91 -43.44 -28.06 7.70
C ALA A 91 -44.21 -28.60 6.48
N ALA A 92 -43.77 -29.72 5.87
CA ALA A 92 -44.54 -30.40 4.83
C ALA A 92 -45.79 -31.05 5.46
N PRO A 93 -47.02 -30.60 5.11
CA PRO A 93 -48.23 -31.15 5.68
C PRO A 93 -48.41 -32.61 5.27
N LYS A 94 -48.55 -33.49 6.25
CA LYS A 94 -49.20 -34.79 6.07
C LYS A 94 -50.69 -34.56 5.82
N THR A 95 -51.06 -34.35 4.56
CA THR A 95 -52.44 -34.52 4.10
C THR A 95 -52.46 -35.49 2.94
N ALA A 96 -53.32 -36.48 3.09
CA ALA A 96 -53.42 -37.70 2.31
C ALA A 96 -53.85 -37.50 0.85
N GLU A 97 -53.41 -38.43 -0.01
CA GLU A 97 -54.04 -38.82 -1.29
C GLU A 97 -55.36 -39.60 -1.03
N PRO A 98 -56.21 -39.99 -2.03
CA PRO A 98 -56.22 -39.68 -3.48
C PRO A 98 -57.63 -39.40 -4.07
N ALA A 99 -57.74 -38.64 -5.19
CA ALA A 99 -58.92 -38.73 -6.08
C ALA A 99 -58.65 -38.26 -7.52
N ALA A 100 -58.46 -39.24 -8.40
CA ALA A 100 -59.14 -39.41 -9.68
C ALA A 100 -58.91 -38.42 -10.86
N LYS A 101 -58.20 -38.95 -11.87
CA LYS A 101 -58.46 -38.95 -13.35
C LYS A 101 -57.47 -38.18 -14.27
N LYS A 102 -56.51 -38.97 -14.78
CA LYS A 102 -55.86 -39.03 -16.14
C LYS A 102 -56.80 -38.67 -17.33
N PRO A 103 -56.34 -38.64 -18.61
CA PRO A 103 -55.07 -38.16 -19.21
C PRO A 103 -55.25 -37.47 -20.61
N ALA A 104 -54.28 -36.69 -21.08
CA ALA A 104 -54.02 -36.51 -22.52
C ALA A 104 -52.51 -36.26 -22.70
N ALA A 105 -51.70 -37.30 -22.91
CA ALA A 105 -51.35 -37.80 -24.24
C ALA A 105 -50.63 -36.77 -25.11
N LYS A 106 -49.30 -36.76 -25.03
CA LYS A 106 -48.38 -36.77 -26.19
C LYS A 106 -47.07 -37.45 -25.77
N LYS A 107 -46.80 -38.56 -26.45
CA LYS A 107 -45.70 -39.54 -26.27
C LYS A 107 -44.47 -39.08 -27.12
N PRO A 108 -43.36 -39.84 -27.20
CA PRO A 108 -42.00 -39.39 -26.88
C PRO A 108 -41.08 -39.33 -28.12
N GLU A 109 -39.84 -38.90 -27.97
CA GLU A 109 -38.66 -39.72 -28.32
C GLU A 109 -37.35 -38.96 -28.14
N THR A 110 -36.44 -39.69 -27.50
CA THR A 110 -35.03 -39.46 -27.26
C THR A 110 -34.20 -39.63 -28.53
N ALA A 111 -33.23 -38.75 -28.77
CA ALA A 111 -32.03 -39.11 -29.51
C ALA A 111 -30.82 -38.32 -28.97
N ALA A 112 -30.01 -39.00 -28.18
CA ALA A 112 -28.69 -38.58 -27.76
C ALA A 112 -27.72 -38.53 -28.96
N LYS A 113 -26.81 -37.55 -29.01
CA LYS A 113 -25.50 -37.68 -29.67
C LYS A 113 -24.44 -36.76 -29.05
N LYS A 114 -23.68 -37.40 -28.14
CA LYS A 114 -22.23 -37.39 -27.92
C LYS A 114 -21.31 -36.43 -28.75
N VAL A 115 -20.39 -35.80 -28.01
CA VAL A 115 -18.99 -35.37 -28.30
C VAL A 115 -18.72 -34.20 -29.26
N ALA A 116 -18.19 -33.09 -28.71
CA ALA A 116 -16.90 -32.47 -29.12
C ALA A 116 -16.58 -31.25 -28.22
N ALA A 117 -15.37 -31.21 -27.65
CA ALA A 117 -14.69 -30.00 -27.16
C ALA A 117 -13.74 -29.49 -28.27
N PRO A 118 -13.03 -28.33 -28.16
CA PRO A 118 -13.35 -26.94 -27.76
C PRO A 118 -13.09 -25.95 -28.96
N PRO A 119 -13.13 -24.59 -28.82
CA PRO A 119 -11.98 -23.85 -28.29
C PRO A 119 -12.33 -22.67 -27.34
N ILE A 120 -11.37 -22.42 -26.48
CA ILE A 120 -11.25 -21.35 -25.49
C ILE A 120 -10.91 -20.05 -26.21
N ALA A 121 -11.79 -19.05 -26.19
CA ALA A 121 -11.45 -17.69 -26.67
C ALA A 121 -12.35 -16.62 -26.03
N SER A 122 -12.05 -16.24 -24.79
CA SER A 122 -11.97 -14.82 -24.39
C SER A 122 -11.67 -14.73 -22.90
N ALA A 123 -10.45 -14.33 -22.62
CA ALA A 123 -10.02 -13.95 -21.28
C ALA A 123 -10.81 -12.71 -20.79
N PRO A 124 -11.32 -12.69 -19.55
CA PRO A 124 -11.62 -11.42 -18.90
C PRO A 124 -10.31 -10.73 -18.49
N PRO A 125 -10.17 -9.41 -18.70
CA PRO A 125 -8.94 -8.70 -18.39
C PRO A 125 -8.65 -8.70 -16.89
N ALA A 126 -7.40 -8.98 -16.57
CA ALA A 126 -6.83 -8.93 -15.24
C ALA A 126 -7.11 -7.59 -14.55
N THR A 127 -7.97 -7.59 -13.54
CA THR A 127 -8.04 -6.53 -12.56
C THR A 127 -6.72 -6.52 -11.79
N LYS A 128 -5.89 -5.53 -12.12
CA LYS A 128 -4.64 -5.24 -11.41
C LYS A 128 -5.01 -5.00 -9.93
N ARG A 129 -4.62 -5.97 -9.11
CA ARG A 129 -4.51 -5.88 -7.66
C ARG A 129 -3.96 -4.52 -7.29
N GLY A 130 -4.68 -3.83 -6.41
CA GLY A 130 -4.18 -2.68 -5.69
C GLY A 130 -2.83 -3.01 -5.09
N LEU A 131 -1.85 -2.16 -5.44
CA LEU A 131 -0.56 -2.09 -4.77
C LEU A 131 -0.82 -1.45 -3.41
N ASP A 132 -1.32 -2.25 -2.47
CA ASP A 132 -1.52 -1.90 -1.08
C ASP A 132 -0.14 -1.80 -0.42
N LEU A 133 0.40 -0.58 -0.42
CA LEU A 133 1.59 -0.22 0.33
C LEU A 133 1.21 -0.21 1.82
N PRO A 134 1.85 -1.04 2.68
CA PRO A 134 1.57 -1.03 4.10
C PRO A 134 1.97 0.32 4.71
N LYS A 135 0.97 0.93 5.34
CA LYS A 135 1.09 2.03 6.29
C LYS A 135 2.06 1.64 7.39
N ALA A 136 3.28 2.19 7.32
CA ALA A 136 4.24 2.13 8.43
C ALA A 136 3.61 2.83 9.64
N SER A 137 3.24 2.03 10.64
CA SER A 137 2.89 2.49 11.97
C SER A 137 4.20 2.61 12.76
N ALA A 138 4.64 3.85 12.96
CA ALA A 138 5.60 4.22 14.00
C ALA A 138 4.84 4.50 15.32
N PRO A 139 5.52 4.49 16.48
CA PRO A 139 5.08 3.82 17.70
C PRO A 139 4.15 4.64 18.59
N LYS A 140 3.41 3.93 19.45
CA LYS A 140 2.80 4.48 20.66
C LYS A 140 3.91 5.01 21.59
N ALA A 141 3.93 6.32 21.80
CA ALA A 141 4.56 6.94 22.95
C ALA A 141 3.47 7.53 23.84
N SER A 142 3.43 7.03 25.08
CA SER A 142 3.17 7.75 26.33
C SER A 142 2.12 8.87 26.37
N THR A 143 1.13 8.64 27.21
CA THR A 143 0.48 9.63 28.07
C THR A 143 1.40 10.79 28.48
N ALA A 144 1.15 11.99 27.98
CA ALA A 144 1.55 13.23 28.62
C ALA A 144 0.69 14.41 28.11
N LYS A 145 -0.08 14.94 29.05
CA LYS A 145 -0.78 16.22 29.07
C LYS A 145 0.13 17.38 28.62
N ALA A 146 -0.20 18.05 27.51
CA ALA A 146 0.16 19.47 27.28
C ALA A 146 -0.56 20.02 26.04
N ALA A 147 -1.50 20.94 26.26
CA ALA A 147 -1.91 21.95 25.28
C ALA A 147 -0.91 23.13 25.31
N PRO A 148 -1.11 24.21 24.54
CA PRO A 148 -1.05 24.32 23.08
C PRO A 148 0.04 25.33 22.66
N LYS A 149 0.66 25.20 21.48
CA LYS A 149 1.41 26.32 20.89
C LYS A 149 1.17 26.44 19.38
N THR A 150 0.47 27.52 19.08
CA THR A 150 0.45 28.27 17.83
C THR A 150 1.86 28.44 17.25
N ALA A 151 2.01 28.17 15.95
CA ALA A 151 3.01 28.84 15.12
C ALA A 151 2.61 28.66 13.65
N ALA A 152 2.07 29.73 13.08
CA ALA A 152 1.98 29.92 11.65
C ALA A 152 3.40 29.88 11.07
N VAL A 153 3.69 28.86 10.28
CA VAL A 153 4.85 28.87 9.39
C VAL A 153 4.29 28.92 7.98
N ALA A 154 4.36 30.11 7.39
CA ALA A 154 4.19 30.33 5.96
C ALA A 154 5.29 29.54 5.22
N SER A 155 5.04 28.26 4.98
CA SER A 155 5.89 27.45 4.12
C SER A 155 5.53 27.74 2.67
N THR A 156 6.52 28.14 1.88
CA THR A 156 6.47 28.37 0.42
C THR A 156 6.17 27.11 -0.42
N LYS A 157 5.53 26.11 0.19
CA LYS A 157 5.12 24.85 -0.42
C LYS A 157 3.60 24.82 -0.45
N PRO A 158 2.98 24.36 -1.57
CA PRO A 158 1.53 24.29 -1.63
C PRO A 158 1.04 23.31 -0.54
N PRO A 159 0.01 23.68 0.24
CA PRO A 159 -0.39 22.96 1.44
C PRO A 159 -0.66 21.49 1.14
N THR A 160 -0.12 20.62 1.97
CA THR A 160 -0.25 19.17 1.78
C THR A 160 -1.68 18.74 2.09
N LEU A 161 -2.12 17.61 1.54
CA LEU A 161 -3.47 17.09 1.80
C LEU A 161 -3.72 16.78 3.29
N VAL A 162 -2.67 16.46 4.04
CA VAL A 162 -2.76 16.25 5.49
C VAL A 162 -3.01 17.57 6.22
N GLU A 163 -2.32 18.64 5.84
CA GLU A 163 -2.53 19.99 6.40
C GLU A 163 -3.94 20.50 6.09
N LEU A 164 -4.41 20.32 4.86
CA LEU A 164 -5.78 20.71 4.47
C LEU A 164 -6.84 19.96 5.27
N ARG A 165 -6.62 18.66 5.56
CA ARG A 165 -7.52 17.91 6.44
C ARG A 165 -7.46 18.37 7.89
N ALA A 166 -6.28 18.74 8.39
CA ALA A 166 -6.13 19.28 9.73
C ALA A 166 -6.84 20.64 9.86
N GLN A 167 -6.70 21.51 8.87
CA GLN A 167 -7.42 22.78 8.78
C GLN A 167 -8.93 22.57 8.68
N ALA A 168 -9.38 21.62 7.85
CA ALA A 168 -10.81 21.31 7.70
C ALA A 168 -11.42 20.72 8.98
N LYS A 169 -10.66 19.90 9.72
CA LYS A 169 -11.05 19.43 11.06
C LYS A 169 -11.15 20.60 12.05
N ALA A 170 -10.20 21.53 12.04
CA ALA A 170 -10.24 22.72 12.88
C ALA A 170 -11.41 23.65 12.54
N LYS A 171 -11.79 23.73 11.26
CA LYS A 171 -13.00 24.45 10.78
C LYS A 171 -14.31 23.65 10.93
N GLY A 172 -14.29 22.43 11.45
CA GLY A 172 -15.50 21.63 11.66
C GLY A 172 -16.17 21.10 10.38
N VAL A 173 -15.44 21.02 9.26
CA VAL A 173 -15.98 20.52 7.98
C VAL A 173 -16.34 19.04 8.11
N VAL A 174 -17.63 18.69 8.02
CA VAL A 174 -18.08 17.29 8.10
C VAL A 174 -17.64 16.51 6.85
N GLY A 175 -17.15 15.29 7.05
CA GLY A 175 -16.73 14.42 5.94
C GLY A 175 -15.36 14.76 5.32
N TYR A 176 -14.60 15.71 5.90
CA TYR A 176 -13.27 16.14 5.42
C TYR A 176 -12.30 14.99 5.11
N SER A 177 -12.39 13.86 5.82
CA SER A 177 -11.52 12.70 5.60
C SER A 177 -11.76 12.01 4.25
N ARG A 178 -12.95 12.13 3.66
CA ARG A 178 -13.30 11.50 2.38
C ARG A 178 -13.16 12.47 1.20
N MET A 179 -12.92 13.74 1.46
CA MET A 179 -12.78 14.77 0.43
C MET A 179 -11.41 14.74 -0.24
N SER A 180 -11.41 15.10 -1.53
CA SER A 180 -10.21 15.31 -2.33
C SER A 180 -9.57 16.67 -1.99
N ARG A 181 -8.32 16.88 -2.42
CA ARG A 181 -7.58 18.13 -2.19
C ARG A 181 -8.35 19.36 -2.67
N ALA A 182 -8.97 19.28 -3.84
CA ALA A 182 -9.71 20.40 -4.46
C ALA A 182 -10.91 20.82 -3.59
N ILE A 183 -11.74 19.85 -3.20
CA ILE A 183 -12.93 20.10 -2.38
C ILE A 183 -12.55 20.67 -1.01
N LEU A 184 -11.45 20.18 -0.41
CA LEU A 184 -10.96 20.72 0.86
C LEU A 184 -10.49 22.18 0.72
N VAL A 185 -9.84 22.54 -0.40
CA VAL A 185 -9.42 23.92 -0.64
C VAL A 185 -10.62 24.85 -0.83
N GLU A 186 -11.69 24.39 -1.48
CA GLU A 186 -12.93 25.16 -1.62
C GLU A 186 -13.61 25.42 -0.27
N ARG A 187 -13.87 24.37 0.51
CA ARG A 187 -14.51 24.47 1.84
C ARG A 187 -13.72 25.24 2.88
N LEU A 188 -12.41 25.44 2.64
CA LEU A 188 -11.54 26.22 3.52
C LEU A 188 -11.45 27.69 3.11
N LYS A 189 -11.97 28.09 1.95
CA LYS A 189 -12.06 29.50 1.54
C LYS A 189 -13.30 30.20 2.10
N ASP A 190 -14.34 29.43 2.42
CA ASP A 190 -15.51 29.85 3.20
C ASP A 190 -15.14 30.13 4.67
#